data_AF-A0A542DVC7-F1
#
_entry.id   AF-A0A542DVC7-F1
#
_cell.length_a   1.000
_cell.length_b   1.000
_cell.length_c   1.000
_cell.angle_alpha   90.00
_cell.angle_beta   90.00
_cell.angle_gamma   90.00
#
_symmetry.space_group_name_H-M   'P 1'
#
loop_
_entity.id
_entity.type
_entity.pdbx_description
1 polymer ?
#
loop_
_entity_poly.entity_id
_entity_poly.type
_entity_poly.pdbx_seq_one_letter_code
_entity_poly.pdbx_strand_id
1 'polypeptide(L)'
;MTADLHDWDLADPSETLAEIVSLVRPAVGDVVVAVVRRHDDGAHGVEDAMRVRRARPVPHPRQLPARSDREAQELVGEAARRLMAGRGDPHAWGGDRRHVLVTVVCRRGHLEPGAEETRWLHAWRDAPLDVPVVTGDVYTLTEEGWTGFMDRRTGATPSLTPDREAGA
;
A
#
# COMPACT_ATOMS: atom_id res chain seq x y z
N MET A 1 -22.94 -6.27 -13.54
CA MET A 1 -22.71 -4.88 -13.08
C MET A 1 -21.22 -4.74 -12.86
N THR A 2 -20.50 -4.15 -13.82
CA THR A 2 -19.15 -3.66 -13.59
C THR A 2 -19.26 -2.51 -12.60
N ALA A 3 -18.73 -2.67 -11.39
CA ALA A 3 -18.58 -1.54 -10.50
C ALA A 3 -17.68 -0.51 -11.20
N ASP A 4 -18.09 0.75 -11.22
CA ASP A 4 -17.22 1.82 -11.69
C ASP A 4 -15.99 1.84 -10.78
N LEU A 5 -14.84 1.44 -11.33
CA LEU A 5 -13.57 1.49 -10.61
C LEU A 5 -13.23 2.96 -10.36
N HIS A 6 -12.96 3.30 -9.10
CA HIS A 6 -12.43 4.61 -8.77
C HIS A 6 -11.04 4.79 -9.40
N ASP A 7 -10.60 6.04 -9.62
CA ASP A 7 -9.29 6.34 -10.21
C ASP A 7 -8.09 5.76 -9.44
N TRP A 8 -8.32 5.31 -8.20
CA TRP A 8 -7.32 4.72 -7.32
C TRP A 8 -7.40 3.18 -7.22
N ASP A 9 -8.40 2.56 -7.84
CA ASP A 9 -8.57 1.11 -7.82
C ASP A 9 -7.57 0.42 -8.75
N LEU A 10 -6.86 -0.58 -8.22
CA LEU A 10 -6.06 -1.47 -9.06
C LEU A 10 -6.98 -2.31 -9.96
N ALA A 11 -6.64 -2.42 -11.25
CA ALA A 11 -7.38 -3.24 -12.20
C ALA A 11 -7.30 -4.72 -11.81
N ASP A 12 -6.09 -5.20 -11.54
CA ASP A 12 -5.82 -6.53 -10.99
C ASP A 12 -4.91 -6.40 -9.74
N PRO A 13 -5.51 -6.36 -8.53
CA PRO A 13 -4.72 -6.30 -7.31
C PRO A 13 -3.89 -7.56 -7.09
N SER A 14 -4.34 -8.73 -7.56
CA SER A 14 -3.60 -9.99 -7.38
C SER A 14 -2.27 -9.92 -8.13
N GLU A 15 -2.32 -9.56 -9.41
CA GLU A 15 -1.12 -9.42 -10.24
C GLU A 15 -0.20 -8.31 -9.71
N THR A 16 -0.76 -7.13 -9.40
CA THR A 16 0.01 -5.98 -8.89
C THR A 16 0.69 -6.32 -7.55
N LEU A 17 -0.03 -6.94 -6.61
CA LEU A 17 0.54 -7.34 -5.32
C LEU A 17 1.63 -8.41 -5.51
N ALA A 18 1.48 -9.32 -6.48
CA ALA A 18 2.48 -10.34 -6.74
C ALA A 18 3.79 -9.71 -7.27
N GLU A 19 3.68 -8.70 -8.14
CA GLU A 19 4.82 -7.92 -8.60
C GLU A 19 5.50 -7.19 -7.44
N ILE A 20 4.75 -6.50 -6.57
CA ILE A 20 5.28 -5.85 -5.35
C ILE A 20 6.03 -6.86 -4.48
N VAL A 21 5.41 -8.01 -4.20
CA VAL A 21 6.03 -9.09 -3.39
C VAL A 21 7.33 -9.59 -4.04
N SER A 22 7.36 -9.73 -5.36
CA SER A 22 8.55 -10.18 -6.08
C SER A 22 9.71 -9.17 -5.98
N LEU A 23 9.39 -7.87 -6.06
CA LEU A 23 10.34 -6.77 -6.04
C LEU A 23 10.97 -6.61 -4.64
N VAL A 24 10.15 -6.54 -3.60
CA VAL A 24 10.64 -6.20 -2.26
C VAL A 24 10.74 -7.37 -1.32
N ARG A 25 10.15 -8.55 -1.62
CA ARG A 25 10.14 -9.76 -0.78
C ARG A 25 9.82 -9.48 0.70
N PRO A 26 8.64 -8.90 1.00
CA PRO A 26 8.33 -8.45 2.35
C PRO A 26 8.19 -9.62 3.32
N ALA A 27 8.48 -9.35 4.58
CA ALA A 27 8.26 -10.28 5.69
C ALA A 27 7.10 -9.80 6.57
N VAL A 28 6.66 -10.66 7.49
CA VAL A 28 5.70 -10.29 8.53
C VAL A 28 6.21 -9.08 9.31
N GLY A 29 5.35 -8.08 9.49
CA GLY A 29 5.66 -6.82 10.17
C GLY A 29 6.21 -5.74 9.26
N ASP A 30 6.55 -6.05 8.00
CA ASP A 30 6.88 -5.02 7.03
C ASP A 30 5.62 -4.27 6.58
N VAL A 31 5.80 -2.99 6.24
CA VAL A 31 4.83 -2.22 5.46
C VAL A 31 5.55 -1.78 4.19
N VAL A 32 4.89 -1.96 3.06
CA VAL A 32 5.43 -1.61 1.75
C VAL A 32 4.59 -0.47 1.18
N VAL A 33 5.24 0.54 0.62
CA VAL A 33 4.59 1.52 -0.24
C VAL A 33 5.11 1.32 -1.65
N ALA A 34 4.21 1.22 -2.62
CA ALA A 34 4.56 1.01 -4.02
C ALA A 34 3.92 2.08 -4.89
N VAL A 35 4.65 2.52 -5.91
CA VAL A 35 4.12 3.37 -6.98
C VAL A 35 3.69 2.47 -8.14
N VAL A 36 2.41 2.56 -8.47
CA VAL A 36 1.78 1.82 -9.55
C VAL A 36 1.39 2.82 -10.63
N ARG A 37 1.81 2.56 -11.85
CA ARG A 37 1.43 3.35 -13.01
C ARG A 37 0.26 2.71 -13.74
N ARG A 38 -0.75 3.53 -14.04
CA ARG A 38 -1.84 3.22 -14.95
C ARG A 38 -1.42 3.53 -16.39
N HIS A 39 -1.64 2.58 -17.26
CA HIS A 39 -1.41 2.68 -18.70
C HIS A 39 -2.71 3.05 -19.43
N ASP A 40 -2.59 3.57 -20.65
CA ASP A 40 -3.74 4.03 -21.46
C ASP A 40 -4.69 2.89 -21.84
N ASP A 41 -4.19 1.66 -21.88
CA ASP A 41 -4.97 0.44 -22.11
C ASP A 41 -5.70 -0.07 -20.84
N GLY A 42 -5.55 0.63 -19.72
CA GLY A 42 -6.14 0.28 -18.43
C GLY A 42 -5.31 -0.72 -17.61
N ALA A 43 -4.16 -1.17 -18.12
CA ALA A 43 -3.25 -2.01 -17.35
C ALA A 43 -2.58 -1.20 -16.22
N HIS A 44 -2.14 -1.92 -15.18
CA HIS A 44 -1.34 -1.37 -14.10
C HIS A 44 0.01 -2.08 -14.07
N GLY A 45 1.09 -1.31 -13.85
CA GLY A 45 2.44 -1.84 -13.66
C GLY A 45 3.10 -1.22 -12.43
N VAL A 46 3.80 -2.03 -11.64
CA VAL A 46 4.55 -1.53 -10.48
C VAL A 46 5.86 -0.92 -10.99
N GLU A 47 6.02 0.39 -10.84
CA GLU A 47 7.27 1.04 -11.25
C GLU A 47 8.36 0.92 -10.19
N ASP A 48 7.98 0.97 -8.91
CA ASP A 48 8.90 0.93 -7.78
C ASP A 48 8.16 0.62 -6.47
N ALA A 49 8.87 0.08 -5.50
CA ALA A 49 8.31 -0.26 -4.20
C ALA A 49 9.38 -0.20 -3.11
N MET A 50 8.99 0.28 -1.93
CA MET A 50 9.90 0.38 -0.80
C MET A 50 9.25 -0.05 0.51
N ARG A 51 10.06 -0.66 1.37
CA ARG A 51 9.66 -0.99 2.74
C ARG A 51 9.77 0.26 3.61
N VAL A 52 8.68 0.63 4.29
CA VAL A 52 8.65 1.64 5.35
C VAL A 52 8.53 0.92 6.68
N ARG A 53 9.67 0.77 7.36
CA ARG A 53 9.74 0.12 8.67
C ARG A 53 9.46 1.13 9.78
N ARG A 54 8.49 0.80 10.62
CA ARG A 54 8.19 1.55 11.83
C ARG A 54 9.00 1.06 13.02
N ALA A 55 9.22 1.94 13.98
CA ALA A 55 9.92 1.59 15.21
C ALA A 55 9.03 0.85 16.22
N ARG A 56 7.70 1.00 16.16
CA ARG A 56 6.77 0.39 17.13
C ARG A 56 5.44 -0.07 16.51
N PRO A 57 5.00 -1.33 16.70
CA PRO A 57 3.67 -1.76 16.23
C PRO A 57 2.54 -1.02 16.97
N VAL A 58 1.31 -1.03 16.42
CA VAL A 58 0.11 -0.62 17.17
C VAL A 58 -0.02 -1.49 18.43
N PRO A 59 -0.16 -0.90 19.63
CA PRO A 59 -0.15 -1.64 20.90
C PRO A 59 -1.21 -2.74 21.02
N HIS A 60 -2.34 -2.59 20.34
CA HIS A 60 -3.42 -3.58 20.35
C HIS A 60 -4.18 -3.60 19.00
N PRO A 61 -4.35 -4.76 18.34
CA PRO A 61 -4.97 -4.86 17.00
C PRO A 61 -6.40 -4.33 16.88
N ARG A 62 -7.13 -4.25 17.99
CA ARG A 62 -8.50 -3.69 18.07
C ARG A 62 -8.56 -2.23 18.52
N GLN A 63 -7.44 -1.66 18.96
CA GLN A 63 -7.40 -0.27 19.37
C GLN A 63 -7.14 0.58 18.14
N LEU A 64 -8.12 1.43 17.79
CA LEU A 64 -7.93 2.37 16.70
C LEU A 64 -6.77 3.31 17.03
N PRO A 65 -5.86 3.53 16.08
CA PRO A 65 -4.76 4.48 16.26
C PRO A 65 -5.34 5.89 16.44
N ALA A 66 -4.58 6.75 17.12
CA ALA A 66 -4.89 8.18 17.09
C ALA A 66 -4.90 8.66 15.63
N ARG A 67 -5.86 9.52 15.26
CA ARG A 67 -5.89 10.09 13.90
C ARG A 67 -4.59 10.82 13.54
N SER A 68 -3.95 11.45 14.54
CA SER A 68 -2.68 12.16 14.38
C SER A 68 -1.49 11.23 14.66
N ASP A 69 -1.25 10.28 13.76
CA ASP A 69 -0.09 9.40 13.84
C ASP A 69 1.11 9.98 13.09
N ARG A 70 1.81 10.91 13.74
CA ARG A 70 2.87 11.69 13.10
C ARG A 70 3.99 10.84 12.51
N GLU A 71 4.40 9.76 13.18
CA GLU A 71 5.45 8.87 12.65
C GLU A 71 4.99 8.20 11.34
N ALA A 72 3.75 7.68 11.30
CA ALA A 72 3.23 7.08 10.09
C ALA A 72 3.06 8.11 8.95
N GLN A 73 2.60 9.33 9.27
CA GLN A 73 2.50 10.45 8.32
C GLN A 73 3.87 10.83 7.72
N GLU A 74 4.90 10.95 8.55
CA GLU A 74 6.26 11.26 8.11
C GLU A 74 6.82 10.15 7.21
N LEU A 75 6.56 8.88 7.53
CA LEU A 75 7.01 7.73 6.74
C LEU A 75 6.34 7.68 5.36
N VAL A 76 5.02 7.86 5.28
CA VAL A 76 4.33 7.88 3.98
C VAL A 76 4.74 9.11 3.15
N GLY A 77 4.97 10.26 3.80
CA GLY A 77 5.46 11.47 3.13
C GLY A 77 6.88 11.33 2.58
N GLU A 78 7.78 10.67 3.32
CA GLU A 78 9.12 10.35 2.82
C GLU A 78 9.05 9.32 1.68
N ALA A 79 8.23 8.28 1.82
CA ALA A 79 8.04 7.27 0.77
C ALA A 79 7.50 7.91 -0.51
N ALA A 80 6.49 8.77 -0.41
CA ALA A 80 5.92 9.50 -1.53
C ALA A 80 6.98 10.36 -2.23
N ARG A 81 7.76 11.16 -1.48
CA ARG A 81 8.81 12.01 -2.06
C ARG A 81 9.89 11.20 -2.78
N ARG A 82 10.30 10.07 -2.22
CA ARG A 82 11.31 9.19 -2.85
C ARG A 82 10.77 8.48 -4.08
N LEU A 83 9.61 7.84 -3.95
CA LEU A 83 8.97 7.11 -5.04
C LEU A 83 8.46 8.03 -6.13
N MET A 84 8.24 9.31 -5.88
CA MET A 84 7.87 10.28 -6.92
C MET A 84 9.05 11.15 -7.39
N ALA A 85 10.26 10.96 -6.85
CA ALA A 85 11.42 11.72 -7.25
C ALA A 85 11.71 11.52 -8.75
N GLY A 86 11.65 12.60 -9.53
CA GLY A 86 11.86 12.54 -10.98
C GLY A 86 10.66 12.00 -11.77
N ARG A 87 9.52 11.70 -11.13
CA ARG A 87 8.30 11.20 -11.78
C ARG A 87 7.26 12.33 -11.91
N GLY A 88 7.36 13.07 -13.02
CA GLY A 88 6.33 14.01 -13.48
C GLY A 88 6.43 15.44 -12.93
N ASP A 89 5.80 16.37 -13.64
CA ASP A 89 5.66 17.78 -13.26
C ASP A 89 4.31 17.98 -12.54
N PRO A 90 4.29 18.44 -11.26
CA PRO A 90 3.06 18.72 -10.51
C PRO A 90 2.18 19.82 -11.12
N HIS A 91 2.68 20.56 -12.11
CA HIS A 91 2.01 21.71 -12.72
C HIS A 91 1.63 21.53 -14.18
N ALA A 92 1.81 20.35 -14.78
CA ALA A 92 1.24 20.07 -16.08
C ALA A 92 -0.29 20.23 -15.99
N TRP A 93 -0.84 21.31 -16.55
CA TRP A 93 -2.28 21.49 -16.68
C TRP A 93 -2.82 20.38 -17.59
N GLY A 94 -3.65 19.48 -17.04
CA GLY A 94 -4.01 18.20 -17.66
C GLY A 94 -3.18 17.00 -17.17
N GLY A 95 -2.39 17.20 -16.10
CA GLY A 95 -1.42 16.26 -15.55
C GLY A 95 -2.02 14.89 -15.28
N ASP A 96 -1.49 13.94 -16.03
CA ASP A 96 -1.87 12.54 -16.00
C ASP A 96 -1.72 11.97 -14.59
N ARG A 97 -2.85 11.77 -13.90
CA ARG A 97 -2.93 11.05 -12.61
C ARG A 97 -2.71 9.55 -12.82
N ARG A 98 -1.64 9.19 -13.52
CA ARG A 98 -1.30 7.80 -13.83
C ARG A 98 -0.62 7.10 -12.67
N HIS A 99 -0.06 7.83 -11.70
CA HIS A 99 0.64 7.22 -10.57
C HIS A 99 -0.26 7.15 -9.33
N VAL A 100 -0.41 5.94 -8.82
CA VAL A 100 -1.13 5.63 -7.58
C VAL A 100 -0.14 5.04 -6.59
N LEU A 101 -0.13 5.54 -5.35
CA LEU A 101 0.64 4.95 -4.26
C LEU A 101 -0.23 4.00 -3.47
N VAL A 102 0.08 2.71 -3.49
CA VAL A 102 -0.60 1.69 -2.70
C VAL A 102 0.23 1.31 -1.49
N THR A 103 -0.43 0.94 -0.40
CA THR A 103 0.24 0.46 0.81
C THR A 103 -0.08 -1.00 1.05
N VAL A 104 0.91 -1.82 1.37
CA VAL A 104 0.75 -3.24 1.70
C VAL A 104 1.23 -3.47 3.13
N VAL A 105 0.29 -3.80 4.02
CA VAL A 105 0.56 -4.17 5.41
C VAL A 105 0.76 -5.68 5.47
N CYS A 106 1.99 -6.10 5.75
CA CYS A 106 2.35 -7.51 5.80
C CYS A 106 2.25 -8.00 7.26
N ARG A 107 1.33 -8.90 7.57
CA ARG A 107 1.14 -9.39 8.95
C ARG A 107 0.62 -10.82 8.98
N ARG A 108 0.73 -11.46 10.15
CA ARG A 108 0.14 -12.79 10.37
C ARG A 108 -1.37 -12.73 10.55
N GLY A 109 -2.01 -13.85 10.28
CA GLY A 109 -3.39 -14.14 10.66
C GLY A 109 -4.41 -13.76 9.61
N HIS A 110 -5.60 -13.39 10.07
CA HIS A 110 -6.79 -13.29 9.21
C HIS A 110 -6.74 -12.16 8.18
N LEU A 111 -7.35 -12.41 7.03
CA LEU A 111 -7.63 -11.47 5.94
C LEU A 111 -8.76 -10.47 6.26
N GLU A 112 -8.68 -9.84 7.42
CA GLU A 112 -9.62 -8.80 7.86
C GLU A 112 -8.85 -7.52 8.15
N PRO A 113 -9.16 -6.39 7.48
CA PRO A 113 -8.48 -5.15 7.78
C PRO A 113 -8.69 -4.72 9.24
N GLY A 114 -7.62 -4.28 9.91
CA GLY A 114 -7.59 -3.98 11.34
C GLY A 114 -7.05 -2.59 11.67
N ALA A 115 -6.52 -2.45 12.88
CA ALA A 115 -6.00 -1.17 13.38
C ALA A 115 -4.77 -0.67 12.60
N GLU A 116 -3.90 -1.57 12.12
CA GLU A 116 -2.74 -1.19 11.32
C GLU A 116 -3.16 -0.61 9.98
N GLU A 117 -4.05 -1.27 9.25
CA GLU A 117 -4.51 -0.76 7.95
C GLU A 117 -5.26 0.57 8.11
N THR A 118 -6.10 0.69 9.16
CA THR A 118 -6.77 1.95 9.50
C THR A 118 -5.76 3.08 9.79
N ARG A 119 -4.64 2.75 10.44
CA ARG A 119 -3.56 3.70 10.72
C ARG A 119 -2.95 4.24 9.45
N TRP A 120 -2.57 3.37 8.53
CA TRP A 120 -1.92 3.78 7.28
C TRP A 120 -2.87 4.57 6.38
N LEU A 121 -4.16 4.21 6.36
CA LEU A 121 -5.18 5.00 5.69
C LEU A 121 -5.27 6.42 6.27
N HIS A 122 -5.30 6.55 7.59
CA HIS A 122 -5.29 7.86 8.25
C HIS A 122 -3.97 8.63 8.03
N ALA A 123 -2.83 7.93 8.02
CA ALA A 123 -1.54 8.53 7.76
C ALA A 123 -1.51 9.19 6.37
N TRP A 124 -2.01 8.52 5.33
CA TRP A 124 -2.13 9.11 4.00
C TRP A 124 -3.08 10.31 3.96
N ARG A 125 -4.25 10.20 4.58
CA ARG A 125 -5.25 11.29 4.59
C ARG A 125 -4.71 12.55 5.26
N ASP A 126 -3.96 12.37 6.33
CA ASP A 126 -3.55 13.46 7.22
C ASP A 126 -2.07 13.88 6.98
N ALA A 127 -1.35 13.24 6.06
CA ALA A 127 0.01 13.60 5.69
C ALA A 127 0.05 14.85 4.78
N PRO A 128 0.93 15.83 5.06
CA PRO A 128 1.14 16.97 4.18
C PRO A 128 2.00 16.56 2.99
N LEU A 129 1.38 16.05 1.92
CA LEU A 129 2.07 15.65 0.69
C LEU A 129 2.27 16.86 -0.23
N ASP A 130 3.50 17.03 -0.72
CA ASP A 130 3.90 18.06 -1.69
C ASP A 130 4.20 17.48 -3.08
N VAL A 131 3.82 16.22 -3.33
CA VAL A 131 4.01 15.50 -4.60
C VAL A 131 2.68 15.20 -5.28
N PRO A 132 2.63 15.19 -6.63
CA PRO A 132 1.40 15.00 -7.39
C PRO A 132 1.05 13.51 -7.47
N VAL A 133 0.41 12.97 -6.43
CA VAL A 133 0.11 11.54 -6.35
C VAL A 133 -1.31 11.26 -5.90
N VAL A 134 -1.87 10.16 -6.41
CA VAL A 134 -3.13 9.60 -5.91
C VAL A 134 -2.79 8.58 -4.85
N THR A 135 -3.32 8.73 -3.63
CA THR A 135 -3.18 7.71 -2.59
C THR A 135 -4.20 6.61 -2.86
N GLY A 136 -3.69 5.41 -3.13
CA GLY A 136 -4.45 4.20 -3.40
C GLY A 136 -4.94 3.49 -2.15
N ASP A 137 -5.41 2.26 -2.34
CA ASP A 137 -5.87 1.41 -1.25
C ASP A 137 -4.73 0.95 -0.33
N VAL A 138 -5.13 0.53 0.88
CA VAL A 138 -4.30 -0.21 1.82
C VAL A 138 -4.68 -1.68 1.73
N TYR A 139 -3.75 -2.51 1.29
CA TYR A 139 -3.91 -3.96 1.23
C TYR A 139 -3.30 -4.61 2.47
N THR A 140 -4.00 -5.58 3.05
CA THR A 140 -3.40 -6.54 3.97
C THR A 140 -2.86 -7.71 3.15
N LEU A 141 -1.63 -8.14 3.44
CA LEU A 141 -1.05 -9.37 2.93
C LEU A 141 -0.70 -10.28 4.11
N THR A 142 -1.21 -11.51 4.11
CA THR A 142 -0.96 -12.53 5.13
C THR A 142 -0.54 -13.84 4.49
N GLU A 143 -0.25 -14.87 5.28
CA GLU A 143 0.03 -16.22 4.77
C GLU A 143 -1.18 -16.85 4.06
N GLU A 144 -2.40 -16.39 4.35
CA GLU A 144 -3.66 -16.89 3.78
C GLU A 144 -4.03 -16.24 2.44
N GLY A 145 -3.43 -15.08 2.12
CA GLY A 145 -3.75 -14.32 0.91
C GLY A 145 -3.66 -12.81 1.12
N TRP A 146 -4.54 -12.07 0.45
CA TRP A 146 -4.63 -10.61 0.55
C TRP A 146 -6.07 -10.11 0.61
N THR A 147 -6.25 -8.90 1.13
CA THR A 147 -7.53 -8.17 1.10
C THR A 147 -7.30 -6.66 1.01
N GLY A 148 -8.14 -5.94 0.27
CA GLY A 148 -8.13 -4.48 0.20
C GLY A 148 -9.02 -3.84 1.28
N PHE A 149 -8.56 -2.74 1.86
CA PHE A 149 -9.29 -2.04 2.91
C PHE A 149 -10.53 -1.33 2.36
N MET A 150 -10.37 -0.55 1.29
CA MET A 150 -11.43 0.26 0.69
C MET A 150 -12.17 -0.51 -0.41
N ASP A 151 -11.45 -1.21 -1.29
CA ASP A 151 -12.05 -1.93 -2.43
C ASP A 151 -12.72 -3.26 -2.02
N ARG A 152 -12.42 -3.77 -0.81
CA ARG A 152 -12.95 -5.00 -0.20
C ARG A 152 -12.67 -6.28 -0.99
N ARG A 153 -11.87 -6.23 -2.05
CA ARG A 153 -11.50 -7.40 -2.84
C ARG A 153 -10.52 -8.25 -2.04
N THR A 154 -10.53 -9.55 -2.30
CA THR A 154 -9.65 -10.51 -1.63
C THR A 154 -9.24 -11.61 -2.59
N GLY A 155 -8.08 -12.21 -2.35
CA GLY A 155 -7.58 -13.35 -3.10
C GLY A 155 -6.63 -14.19 -2.27
N ALA A 156 -6.47 -15.46 -2.64
CA ALA A 156 -5.55 -16.38 -1.95
C ALA A 156 -4.08 -16.21 -2.37
N THR A 157 -3.84 -15.60 -3.54
CA THR A 157 -2.51 -15.32 -4.08
C THR A 157 -2.44 -13.86 -4.55
N PRO A 158 -1.34 -13.14 -4.34
CA PRO A 158 -0.15 -13.56 -3.58
C PRO A 158 -0.45 -13.70 -2.08
N SER A 159 0.44 -14.39 -1.37
CA SER A 159 0.45 -14.50 0.08
C SER A 159 1.87 -14.33 0.61
N LEU A 160 2.00 -13.98 1.89
CA LEU A 160 3.29 -14.01 2.56
C LEU A 160 3.81 -15.43 2.57
N THR A 161 5.09 -15.59 2.24
CA THR A 161 5.77 -16.84 2.59
C THR A 161 5.86 -16.86 4.12
N PRO A 162 5.41 -17.95 4.78
CA PRO A 162 5.66 -18.10 6.21
C PRO A 162 7.16 -17.96 6.41
N ASP A 163 7.59 -17.09 7.32
CA ASP A 163 8.99 -17.11 7.75
C ASP A 163 9.29 -18.56 8.11
N ARG A 164 10.20 -19.19 7.36
CA ARG A 164 10.86 -20.39 7.85
C ARG A 164 11.44 -19.93 9.17
N GLU A 165 10.88 -20.40 10.27
CA GLU A 165 11.44 -20.17 11.59
C GLU A 165 12.94 -20.33 11.45
N ALA A 166 13.69 -19.25 11.71
CA ALA A 166 15.12 -19.36 11.88
C ALA A 166 15.27 -20.37 13.02
N GLY A 167 15.60 -21.61 12.66
CA GLY A 167 15.64 -22.70 13.60
C GLY A 167 16.65 -22.41 14.71
N ALA A 168 16.28 -22.90 15.90
CA ALA A 168 17.04 -22.97 17.15
C ALA A 168 16.98 -21.73 18.07
#